data_AF-L1JG56-F1
#
_entry.id   AF-L1JG56-F1
#
_cell.length_a   1.000
_cell.length_b   1.000
_cell.length_c   1.000
_cell.angle_alpha   90.00
_cell.angle_beta   90.00
_cell.angle_gamma   90.00
#
_symmetry.space_group_name_H-M   'P 1'
#
loop_
_entity.id
_entity.type
_entity.pdbx_description
1 polymer ?
#
loop_
_entity_poly.entity_id
_entity_poly.type
_entity_poly.pdbx_seq_one_letter_code
_entity_poly.pdbx_strand_id
1 'polypeptide(L)'
;AMVMHATFGLDHYPNYLQRWQMSDIEELEMKLRAQLDKVVEEKEKLRQKLLSSSSFLCRLATAPAPQDIWDKRFLELIDGDGKLRLGKLNKILSEEADGVYSFPLLQPSLCQQIVSCANDFAAFTRQEKLEGKFDSERPAVLDMMKLGWINDMLLRQVVSPLAEALFEDELEGETLDWRHGYIVGYAPKDPGQAGTEFRPRRNHLVSHTDDSEITLNVCLQSDYQGGELVFHGRRGSGEELKTLGSFKAPAPGWAVLHVGRQLHEVLPVTGGKRYGLILWTRSMRGMRSGVCPCCWLNRRHPTSAACVCGPQWN
;
A
#
# COMPACT_ATOMS: atom_id res chain seq x y z
N ALA A 1 10.57 23.67 4.22
CA ALA A 1 11.95 24.02 3.83
C ALA A 1 12.94 24.00 5.01
N MET A 2 12.94 24.98 5.94
CA MET A 2 13.98 25.10 7.00
C MET A 2 14.24 23.81 7.80
N VAL A 3 13.19 23.20 8.36
CA VAL A 3 13.33 21.97 9.19
C VAL A 3 13.98 20.84 8.39
N MET A 4 13.50 20.58 7.17
CA MET A 4 14.02 19.51 6.32
C MET A 4 15.51 19.67 6.01
N HIS A 5 15.92 20.88 5.59
CA HIS A 5 17.33 21.16 5.32
C HIS A 5 18.19 21.07 6.58
N ALA A 6 17.69 21.55 7.71
CA ALA A 6 18.42 21.52 8.95
C ALA A 6 18.59 20.10 9.50
N THR A 7 17.54 19.26 9.44
CA THR A 7 17.62 17.86 9.86
C THR A 7 18.60 17.08 8.98
N PHE A 8 18.58 17.28 7.66
CA PHE A 8 19.58 16.68 6.77
C PHE A 8 21.01 17.10 7.15
N GLY A 9 21.23 18.40 7.37
CA GLY A 9 22.53 18.92 7.74
C GLY A 9 23.04 18.41 9.09
N LEU A 10 22.15 18.31 10.08
CA LEU A 10 22.42 17.73 11.41
C LEU A 10 22.82 16.26 11.34
N ASP A 11 22.22 15.50 10.41
CA ASP A 11 22.49 14.08 10.22
C ASP A 11 23.83 13.84 9.50
N HIS A 12 24.21 14.71 8.55
CA HIS A 12 25.37 14.47 7.66
C HIS A 12 26.64 15.24 8.04
N TYR A 13 26.53 16.35 8.78
CA TYR A 13 27.68 17.22 9.07
C TYR A 13 27.90 17.39 10.58
N PRO A 14 29.06 16.95 11.11
CA PRO A 14 29.45 17.26 12.47
C PRO A 14 29.47 18.78 12.70
N ASN A 15 28.99 19.22 13.85
CA ASN A 15 28.96 20.64 14.24
C ASN A 15 28.16 21.56 13.30
N TYR A 16 27.17 21.04 12.56
CA TYR A 16 26.38 21.80 11.58
C TYR A 16 25.85 23.14 12.11
N LEU A 17 25.37 23.18 13.36
CA LEU A 17 24.80 24.37 13.97
C LEU A 17 25.82 25.47 14.31
N GLN A 18 27.13 25.21 14.34
CA GLN A 18 28.14 26.25 14.62
C GLN A 18 28.16 27.37 13.56
N ARG A 19 27.54 27.13 12.40
CA ARG A 19 27.47 28.07 11.27
C ARG A 19 26.18 28.91 11.27
N TRP A 20 25.31 28.71 12.27
CA TRP A 20 23.99 29.32 12.35
C TRP A 20 23.95 30.42 13.41
N GLN A 21 23.06 31.40 13.25
CA GLN A 21 22.80 32.38 14.31
C GLN A 21 21.95 31.73 15.41
N MET A 22 22.10 32.20 16.65
CA MET A 22 21.33 31.62 17.77
C MET A 22 19.82 31.74 17.59
N SER A 23 19.33 32.85 17.03
CA SER A 23 17.90 33.03 16.73
C SER A 23 17.37 31.99 15.75
N ASP A 24 18.18 31.60 14.75
CA ASP A 24 17.78 30.59 13.76
C ASP A 24 17.75 29.19 14.38
N ILE A 25 18.66 28.91 15.32
CA ILE A 25 18.69 27.66 16.10
C ILE A 25 17.46 27.56 17.00
N GLU A 26 17.08 28.63 17.69
CA GLU A 26 15.89 28.68 18.53
C GLU A 26 14.61 28.45 17.70
N GLU A 27 14.51 29.08 16.51
CA GLU A 27 13.40 28.84 15.59
C GLU A 27 13.35 27.39 15.08
N LEU A 28 14.50 26.80 14.75
CA LEU A 28 14.60 25.39 14.35
C LEU A 28 14.12 24.46 15.47
N GLU A 29 14.60 24.68 16.70
CA GLU A 29 14.22 23.89 17.86
C GLU A 29 12.71 23.94 18.09
N MET A 30 12.12 25.15 18.08
CA MET A 30 10.67 25.33 18.22
C MET A 30 9.91 24.53 17.16
N LYS A 31 10.34 24.59 15.89
CA LYS A 31 9.69 23.85 14.80
C LYS A 31 9.83 22.33 14.94
N LEU A 32 11.00 21.84 15.37
CA LEU A 32 11.23 20.41 15.62
C LEU A 32 10.36 19.90 16.77
N ARG A 33 10.24 20.67 17.86
CA ARG A 33 9.32 20.36 18.97
C ARG A 33 7.87 20.27 18.50
N ALA A 34 7.41 21.22 17.69
CA ALA A 34 6.06 21.18 17.12
C ALA A 34 5.81 19.94 16.23
N GLN A 35 6.82 19.50 15.45
CA GLN A 35 6.70 18.25 14.69
C GLN A 35 6.69 17.01 15.61
N LEU A 36 7.50 17.01 16.66
CA LEU A 36 7.49 15.94 17.65
C LEU A 36 6.13 15.83 18.35
N ASP A 37 5.54 16.95 18.74
CA ASP A 37 4.21 16.99 19.38
C ASP A 37 3.15 16.38 18.45
N LYS A 38 3.20 16.70 17.15
CA LYS A 38 2.33 16.09 16.15
C LYS A 38 2.53 14.57 16.05
N VAL A 39 3.78 14.10 16.02
CA VAL A 39 4.08 12.65 15.99
C VAL A 39 3.54 11.95 17.25
N VAL A 40 3.72 12.56 18.42
CA VAL A 40 3.20 12.04 19.68
C VAL A 40 1.68 11.94 19.65
N GLU A 41 0.99 12.98 19.18
CA GLU A 41 -0.46 13.01 19.06
C GLU A 41 -0.98 11.94 18.10
N GLU A 42 -0.41 11.83 16.89
CA GLU A 42 -0.82 10.84 15.89
C GLU A 42 -0.57 9.40 16.36
N LYS A 43 0.59 9.15 17.01
CA LYS A 43 0.91 7.85 17.61
C LYS A 43 -0.13 7.45 18.66
N GLU A 44 -0.53 8.37 19.54
CA GLU A 44 -1.51 8.07 20.57
C GLU A 44 -2.90 7.80 19.99
N LYS A 45 -3.33 8.55 18.96
CA LYS A 45 -4.56 8.25 18.21
C LYS A 45 -4.53 6.84 17.60
N LEU A 46 -3.42 6.44 16.98
CA LEU A 46 -3.26 5.10 16.42
C LEU A 46 -3.28 4.01 17.51
N ARG A 47 -2.62 4.24 18.65
CA ARG A 47 -2.65 3.33 19.79
C ARG A 47 -4.07 3.12 20.32
N GLN A 48 -4.84 4.19 20.45
CA GLN A 48 -6.24 4.12 20.88
C GLN A 48 -7.10 3.33 19.89
N LYS A 49 -6.88 3.46 18.58
CA LYS A 49 -7.56 2.64 17.56
C LYS A 49 -7.22 1.15 17.75
N LEU A 50 -5.95 0.80 17.87
CA LEU A 50 -5.50 -0.58 18.10
C LEU A 50 -6.08 -1.21 19.37
N LEU A 51 -6.16 -0.42 20.45
CA LEU A 51 -6.78 -0.84 21.71
C LEU A 51 -8.28 -1.06 21.54
N SER A 52 -8.97 -0.18 20.82
CA SER A 52 -10.42 -0.32 20.58
C SER A 52 -10.78 -1.53 19.71
N SER A 53 -9.87 -2.01 18.87
CA SER A 53 -10.04 -3.27 18.11
C SER A 53 -9.42 -4.49 18.80
N SER A 54 -8.95 -4.37 20.04
CA SER A 54 -8.26 -5.48 20.73
C SER A 54 -9.13 -6.70 20.97
N SER A 55 -10.43 -6.50 21.23
CA SER A 55 -11.42 -7.56 21.42
C SER A 55 -11.93 -8.17 20.12
N PHE A 56 -11.60 -7.60 18.96
CA PHE A 56 -12.01 -8.15 17.68
C PHE A 56 -11.26 -9.46 17.40
N LEU A 57 -12.02 -10.50 17.04
CA LEU A 57 -11.50 -11.81 16.65
C LEU A 57 -11.84 -12.08 15.19
N CYS A 58 -10.83 -12.39 14.40
CA CYS A 58 -10.98 -12.88 13.03
C CYS A 58 -10.60 -14.36 12.98
N ARG A 59 -11.33 -15.16 12.18
CA ARG A 59 -11.05 -16.59 11.98
C ARG A 59 -9.65 -16.87 11.43
N LEU A 60 -9.05 -15.89 10.76
CA LEU A 60 -7.68 -15.91 10.25
C LEU A 60 -6.66 -15.30 11.24
N ALA A 61 -6.93 -15.29 12.55
CA ALA A 61 -5.98 -14.79 13.54
C ALA A 61 -4.64 -15.57 13.55
N THR A 62 -4.67 -16.85 13.15
CA THR A 62 -3.49 -17.68 12.95
C THR A 62 -3.33 -18.03 11.48
N ALA A 63 -2.08 -18.09 11.01
CA ALA A 63 -1.78 -18.48 9.64
C ALA A 63 -2.21 -19.95 9.39
N PRO A 64 -2.98 -20.24 8.32
CA PRO A 64 -3.26 -21.59 7.88
C PRO A 64 -1.99 -22.32 7.40
N ALA A 65 -2.14 -23.59 7.02
CA ALA A 65 -1.05 -24.33 6.38
C ALA A 65 -0.75 -23.75 4.97
N PRO A 66 0.49 -23.84 4.46
CA PRO A 66 0.88 -23.25 3.18
C PRO A 66 -0.03 -23.61 1.98
N GLN A 67 -0.54 -24.85 1.92
CA GLN A 67 -1.47 -25.29 0.87
C GLN A 67 -2.83 -24.60 0.89
N ASP A 68 -3.23 -24.05 2.04
CA ASP A 68 -4.47 -23.29 2.23
C ASP A 68 -4.24 -21.79 2.02
N ILE A 69 -2.97 -21.37 1.92
CA ILE A 69 -2.58 -19.98 1.66
C ILE A 69 -2.32 -19.77 0.18
N TRP A 70 -1.42 -20.55 -0.41
CA TRP A 70 -0.85 -20.29 -1.73
C TRP A 70 -1.61 -21.02 -2.84
N ASP A 71 -1.81 -20.35 -3.98
CA ASP A 71 -2.22 -21.02 -5.22
C ASP A 71 -1.24 -22.16 -5.50
N LYS A 72 -1.75 -23.30 -6.00
CA LYS A 72 -0.92 -24.51 -6.23
C LYS A 72 0.30 -24.21 -7.10
N ARG A 73 0.15 -23.36 -8.12
CA ARG A 73 1.24 -22.96 -9.02
C ARG A 73 2.28 -22.12 -8.30
N PHE A 74 1.86 -21.23 -7.41
CA PHE A 74 2.76 -20.42 -6.59
C PHE A 74 3.48 -21.26 -5.53
N LEU A 75 2.76 -22.19 -4.89
CA LEU A 75 3.30 -23.10 -3.88
C LEU A 75 4.46 -23.94 -4.42
N GLU A 76 4.41 -24.37 -5.69
CA GLU A 76 5.51 -25.10 -6.35
C GLU A 76 6.82 -24.29 -6.45
N LEU A 77 6.72 -22.96 -6.37
CA LEU A 77 7.86 -22.05 -6.36
C LEU A 77 8.43 -21.82 -4.96
N ILE A 78 7.72 -22.22 -3.91
CA ILE A 78 8.21 -22.13 -2.54
C ILE A 78 9.06 -23.36 -2.22
N ASP A 79 10.26 -23.16 -1.68
CA ASP A 79 11.13 -24.24 -1.22
C ASP A 79 10.79 -24.72 0.21
N GLY A 80 11.54 -25.72 0.69
CA GLY A 80 11.32 -26.30 2.02
C GLY A 80 11.56 -25.32 3.18
N ASP A 81 12.29 -24.23 2.94
CA ASP A 81 12.58 -23.17 3.90
C ASP A 81 11.60 -21.99 3.77
N GLY A 82 10.59 -22.08 2.90
CA GLY A 82 9.61 -21.02 2.67
C GLY A 82 10.12 -19.89 1.77
N LYS A 83 11.21 -20.08 1.02
CA LYS A 83 11.78 -19.08 0.12
C LYS A 83 11.30 -19.26 -1.32
N LEU A 84 11.18 -18.15 -2.02
CA LEU A 84 10.75 -18.11 -3.41
C LEU A 84 11.89 -18.51 -4.36
N ARG A 85 11.63 -19.51 -5.22
CA ARG A 85 12.56 -19.99 -6.26
C ARG A 85 12.49 -19.10 -7.50
N LEU A 86 13.24 -18.01 -7.49
CA LEU A 86 13.25 -16.99 -8.55
C LEU A 86 13.49 -17.56 -9.97
N GLY A 87 14.36 -18.57 -10.10
CA GLY A 87 14.67 -19.21 -11.40
C GLY A 87 13.51 -19.97 -12.07
N LYS A 88 12.32 -20.04 -11.44
CA LYS A 88 11.11 -20.66 -11.98
C LYS A 88 9.94 -19.69 -12.14
N LEU A 89 10.14 -18.38 -11.91
CA LEU A 89 9.08 -17.37 -11.97
C LEU A 89 8.39 -17.28 -13.32
N ASN A 90 9.15 -17.45 -14.40
CA ASN A 90 8.65 -17.45 -15.78
C ASN A 90 7.54 -18.49 -16.06
N LYS A 91 7.32 -19.46 -15.14
CA LYS A 91 6.24 -20.43 -15.25
C LYS A 91 4.87 -19.89 -14.87
N ILE A 92 4.81 -18.83 -14.06
CA ILE A 92 3.54 -18.32 -13.52
C ILE A 92 3.35 -16.82 -13.71
N LEU A 93 4.45 -16.10 -13.96
CA LEU A 93 4.48 -14.65 -14.01
C LEU A 93 4.32 -14.19 -15.47
N SER A 94 3.37 -13.30 -15.68
CA SER A 94 3.09 -12.66 -16.97
C SER A 94 3.34 -11.16 -16.83
N GLU A 95 4.00 -10.56 -17.81
CA GLU A 95 4.10 -9.10 -17.90
C GLU A 95 2.90 -8.57 -18.71
N GLU A 96 2.00 -7.84 -18.05
CA GLU A 96 0.75 -7.34 -18.64
C GLU A 96 0.91 -5.96 -19.28
N ALA A 97 1.92 -5.22 -18.81
CA ALA A 97 2.41 -3.95 -19.32
C ALA A 97 3.85 -3.76 -18.82
N ASP A 98 4.62 -2.84 -19.42
CA ASP A 98 6.01 -2.59 -19.02
C ASP A 98 6.14 -2.35 -17.50
N GLY A 99 6.84 -3.26 -16.82
CA GLY A 99 7.05 -3.22 -15.37
C GLY A 99 5.81 -3.57 -14.52
N VAL A 100 4.79 -4.19 -15.10
CA VAL A 100 3.56 -4.61 -14.42
C VAL A 100 3.39 -6.12 -14.60
N TYR A 101 3.52 -6.86 -13.50
CA TYR A 101 3.54 -8.31 -13.53
C TYR A 101 2.33 -8.91 -12.83
N SER A 102 1.65 -9.85 -13.48
CA SER A 102 0.55 -10.61 -12.89
C SER A 102 0.92 -12.07 -12.64
N PHE A 103 0.37 -12.66 -11.59
CA PHE A 103 0.57 -14.07 -11.27
C PHE A 103 -0.51 -14.59 -10.30
N PRO A 104 -0.81 -15.89 -10.33
CA PRO A 104 -1.64 -16.51 -9.30
C PRO A 104 -0.86 -16.58 -7.98
N LEU A 105 -1.48 -16.14 -6.88
CA LEU A 105 -0.79 -16.02 -5.59
C LEU A 105 -1.53 -16.73 -4.46
N LEU A 106 -2.76 -16.32 -4.16
CA LEU A 106 -3.52 -16.83 -3.01
C LEU A 106 -4.57 -17.86 -3.42
N GLN A 107 -4.92 -18.78 -2.52
CA GLN A 107 -6.09 -19.63 -2.70
C GLN A 107 -7.38 -18.79 -2.71
N PRO A 108 -8.36 -19.10 -3.58
CA PRO A 108 -9.67 -18.44 -3.56
C PRO A 108 -10.38 -18.55 -2.20
N SER A 109 -10.21 -19.66 -1.49
CA SER A 109 -10.77 -19.86 -0.15
C SER A 109 -10.20 -18.87 0.88
N LEU A 110 -8.89 -18.63 0.85
CA LEU A 110 -8.27 -17.59 1.70
C LEU A 110 -8.81 -16.20 1.35
N CYS A 111 -8.96 -15.90 0.06
CA CYS A 111 -9.52 -14.61 -0.38
C CYS A 111 -10.92 -14.37 0.18
N GLN A 112 -11.79 -15.38 0.14
CA GLN A 112 -13.13 -15.32 0.75
C GLN A 112 -13.07 -15.11 2.26
N GLN A 113 -12.15 -15.77 2.96
CA GLN A 113 -11.97 -15.60 4.41
C GLN A 113 -11.46 -14.19 4.76
N ILE A 114 -10.57 -13.60 3.96
CA ILE A 114 -10.11 -12.21 4.12
C ILE A 114 -11.28 -11.24 3.98
N VAL A 115 -12.11 -11.39 2.94
CA VAL A 115 -13.32 -10.55 2.74
C VAL A 115 -14.31 -10.75 3.88
N SER A 116 -14.50 -11.99 4.33
CA SER A 116 -15.37 -12.30 5.48
C SER A 116 -14.88 -11.60 6.75
N CYS A 117 -13.58 -11.60 7.04
CA CYS A 117 -13.07 -10.87 8.20
C CYS A 117 -13.23 -9.36 8.07
N ALA A 118 -13.17 -8.80 6.85
CA ALA A 118 -13.49 -7.38 6.62
C ALA A 118 -14.95 -7.06 6.95
N ASN A 119 -15.88 -7.93 6.55
CA ASN A 119 -17.30 -7.80 6.90
C ASN A 119 -17.53 -7.93 8.41
N ASP A 120 -16.92 -8.93 9.04
CA ASP A 120 -17.02 -9.15 10.49
C ASP A 120 -16.45 -7.93 11.25
N PHE A 121 -15.35 -7.34 10.76
CA PHE A 121 -14.77 -6.12 11.33
C PHE A 121 -15.68 -4.91 11.17
N ALA A 122 -16.29 -4.72 10.00
CA ALA A 122 -17.26 -3.65 9.79
C ALA A 122 -18.45 -3.78 10.76
N ALA A 123 -18.99 -4.99 10.93
CA ALA A 123 -20.06 -5.26 11.89
C ALA A 123 -19.62 -4.98 13.34
N PHE A 124 -18.43 -5.42 13.73
CA PHE A 124 -17.84 -5.13 15.05
C PHE A 124 -17.73 -3.62 15.30
N THR A 125 -17.16 -2.85 14.36
CA THR A 125 -17.00 -1.40 14.56
C THR A 125 -18.33 -0.68 14.73
N ARG A 126 -19.41 -1.18 14.12
CA ARG A 126 -20.77 -0.64 14.34
C ARG A 126 -21.32 -1.00 15.70
N GLN A 127 -21.23 -2.27 16.08
CA GLN A 127 -21.71 -2.77 17.37
C GLN A 127 -21.07 -1.99 18.53
N GLU A 128 -19.76 -1.76 18.44
CA GLU A 128 -18.99 -1.03 19.45
C GLU A 128 -19.07 0.50 19.29
N LYS A 129 -19.86 1.02 18.33
CA LYS A 129 -19.98 2.45 18.00
C LYS A 129 -18.63 3.12 17.71
N LEU A 130 -17.73 2.39 17.07
CA LEU A 130 -16.39 2.80 16.67
C LEU A 130 -16.31 3.26 15.20
N GLU A 131 -17.42 3.23 14.45
CA GLU A 131 -17.45 3.60 13.03
C GLU A 131 -16.68 4.90 12.77
N GLY A 132 -17.00 6.02 13.45
CA GLY A 132 -16.29 7.29 13.27
C GLY A 132 -14.77 7.29 13.56
N LYS A 133 -14.25 6.29 14.30
CA LYS A 133 -12.80 6.11 14.54
C LYS A 133 -12.10 5.36 13.39
N PHE A 134 -12.82 4.49 12.70
CA PHE A 134 -12.33 3.66 11.59
C PHE A 134 -12.84 4.11 10.23
N ASP A 135 -13.77 5.08 10.19
CA ASP A 135 -14.38 5.72 9.02
C ASP A 135 -13.40 6.67 8.32
N SER A 136 -12.26 6.11 7.89
CA SER A 136 -11.31 6.76 6.98
C SER A 136 -11.55 6.26 5.56
N GLU A 137 -10.81 6.79 4.57
CA GLU A 137 -10.80 6.25 3.20
C GLU A 137 -10.48 4.75 3.13
N ARG A 138 -9.86 4.17 4.17
CA ARG A 138 -9.40 2.77 4.24
C ARG A 138 -9.84 2.10 5.55
N PRO A 139 -11.12 1.71 5.69
CA PRO A 139 -11.62 1.21 6.97
C PRO A 139 -11.14 -0.23 7.30
N ALA A 140 -10.68 -1.00 6.31
CA ALA A 140 -10.25 -2.40 6.48
C ALA A 140 -8.72 -2.55 6.38
N VAL A 141 -7.99 -1.95 7.33
CA VAL A 141 -6.52 -2.12 7.46
C VAL A 141 -6.22 -3.45 8.13
N LEU A 142 -5.31 -4.24 7.55
CA LEU A 142 -5.03 -5.60 8.03
C LEU A 142 -4.57 -5.64 9.49
N ASP A 143 -3.69 -4.74 9.91
CA ASP A 143 -3.21 -4.68 11.31
C ASP A 143 -4.36 -4.37 12.30
N MET A 144 -5.35 -3.56 11.89
CA MET A 144 -6.53 -3.27 12.72
C MET A 144 -7.44 -4.50 12.87
N MET A 145 -7.50 -5.33 11.82
CA MET A 145 -8.28 -6.58 11.76
C MET A 145 -7.54 -7.79 12.33
N LYS A 146 -6.38 -7.60 12.97
CA LYS A 146 -5.52 -8.67 13.50
C LYS A 146 -4.96 -9.61 12.42
N LEU A 147 -4.79 -9.10 11.20
CA LEU A 147 -4.26 -9.80 10.03
C LEU A 147 -2.84 -9.33 9.64
N GLY A 148 -2.10 -8.76 10.60
CA GLY A 148 -0.73 -8.27 10.38
C GLY A 148 0.24 -9.35 9.87
N TRP A 149 -0.03 -10.62 10.17
CA TRP A 149 0.79 -11.73 9.67
C TRP A 149 0.71 -11.89 8.14
N ILE A 150 -0.42 -11.57 7.50
CA ILE A 150 -0.57 -11.63 6.03
C ILE A 150 0.35 -10.59 5.40
N ASN A 151 0.28 -9.39 5.97
CA ASN A 151 1.11 -8.24 5.67
C ASN A 151 2.61 -8.60 5.70
N ASP A 152 3.04 -9.22 6.79
CA ASP A 152 4.41 -9.68 7.02
C ASP A 152 4.85 -10.79 6.06
N MET A 153 3.97 -11.76 5.83
CA MET A 153 4.20 -12.89 4.92
C MET A 153 4.35 -12.40 3.48
N LEU A 154 3.43 -11.54 3.02
CA LEU A 154 3.46 -11.01 1.65
C LEU A 154 4.69 -10.13 1.42
N LEU A 155 5.09 -9.28 2.38
CA LEU A 155 6.33 -8.52 2.26
C LEU A 155 7.53 -9.47 2.10
N ARG A 156 7.74 -10.37 3.07
CA ARG A 156 8.98 -11.15 3.15
C ARG A 156 9.08 -12.28 2.14
N GLN A 157 7.99 -12.99 1.86
CA GLN A 157 8.01 -14.19 1.01
C GLN A 157 7.67 -13.90 -0.45
N VAL A 158 7.08 -12.73 -0.74
CA VAL A 158 6.58 -12.40 -2.09
C VAL A 158 7.18 -11.10 -2.60
N VAL A 159 6.87 -9.97 -1.97
CA VAL A 159 7.21 -8.66 -2.53
C VAL A 159 8.70 -8.40 -2.51
N SER A 160 9.40 -8.58 -1.39
CA SER A 160 10.85 -8.36 -1.30
C SER A 160 11.64 -9.20 -2.34
N PRO A 161 11.50 -10.54 -2.42
CA PRO A 161 12.28 -11.33 -3.38
C PRO A 161 11.89 -11.04 -4.84
N LEU A 162 10.63 -10.72 -5.13
CA LEU A 162 10.23 -10.32 -6.49
C LEU A 162 10.74 -8.93 -6.85
N ALA A 163 10.76 -7.99 -5.90
CA ALA A 163 11.24 -6.65 -6.13
C ALA A 163 12.75 -6.61 -6.40
N GLU A 164 13.53 -7.38 -5.66
CA GLU A 164 14.97 -7.56 -5.93
C GLU A 164 15.21 -8.14 -7.33
N ALA A 165 14.35 -9.07 -7.79
CA ALA A 165 14.52 -9.72 -9.08
C ALA A 165 14.02 -8.90 -10.28
N LEU A 166 13.00 -8.07 -10.10
CA LEU A 166 12.27 -7.42 -11.20
C LEU A 166 12.42 -5.88 -11.21
N PHE A 167 12.81 -5.29 -10.09
CA PHE A 167 12.78 -3.85 -9.86
C PHE A 167 14.03 -3.36 -9.12
N GLU A 168 15.19 -3.98 -9.34
CA GLU A 168 16.46 -3.60 -8.69
C GLU A 168 16.77 -2.11 -8.86
N ASP A 169 16.55 -1.57 -10.06
CA ASP A 169 16.73 -0.14 -10.38
C ASP A 169 15.85 0.79 -9.52
N GLU A 170 14.68 0.33 -9.08
CA GLU A 170 13.75 1.11 -8.25
C GLU A 170 14.12 1.04 -6.77
N LEU A 171 14.82 -0.02 -6.37
CA LEU A 171 15.26 -0.24 -5.00
C LEU A 171 16.60 0.44 -4.69
N GLU A 172 17.40 0.76 -5.71
CA GLU A 172 18.74 1.36 -5.56
C GLU A 172 19.66 0.53 -4.62
N GLY A 173 19.51 -0.80 -4.65
CA GLY A 173 20.26 -1.74 -3.80
C GLY A 173 19.77 -1.84 -2.36
N GLU A 174 18.67 -1.16 -2.00
CA GLU A 174 18.10 -1.17 -0.65
C GLU A 174 16.96 -2.19 -0.48
N THR A 175 16.66 -2.50 0.77
CA THR A 175 15.63 -3.49 1.11
C THR A 175 14.30 -2.85 1.46
N LEU A 176 13.20 -3.55 1.16
CA LEU A 176 11.86 -3.17 1.59
C LEU A 176 11.65 -3.62 3.05
N ASP A 177 11.51 -2.66 3.97
CA ASP A 177 11.44 -2.89 5.42
C ASP A 177 10.16 -2.33 6.07
N TRP A 178 9.26 -1.76 5.26
CA TRP A 178 7.97 -1.26 5.71
C TRP A 178 6.82 -1.81 4.88
N ARG A 179 5.67 -1.97 5.53
CA ARG A 179 4.44 -2.49 4.92
C ARG A 179 3.17 -1.82 5.44
N HIS A 180 2.20 -1.64 4.56
CA HIS A 180 0.84 -1.26 4.92
C HIS A 180 -0.17 -1.93 3.99
N GLY A 181 -0.90 -2.89 4.55
CA GLY A 181 -1.95 -3.62 3.82
C GLY A 181 -3.35 -3.24 4.26
N TYR A 182 -4.23 -3.12 3.27
CA TYR A 182 -5.64 -2.79 3.46
C TYR A 182 -6.51 -3.36 2.34
N ILE A 183 -7.80 -3.52 2.62
CA ILE A 183 -8.78 -3.96 1.64
C ILE A 183 -9.50 -2.75 1.06
N VAL A 184 -9.66 -2.73 -0.26
CA VAL A 184 -10.46 -1.75 -1.00
C VAL A 184 -11.63 -2.42 -1.68
N GLY A 185 -12.74 -1.69 -1.83
CA GLY A 185 -13.95 -2.18 -2.48
C GLY A 185 -14.49 -1.22 -3.53
N TYR A 186 -15.01 -1.78 -4.62
CA TYR A 186 -15.70 -1.08 -5.71
C TYR A 186 -17.04 -1.75 -6.04
N ALA A 187 -18.09 -0.96 -6.26
CA ALA A 187 -19.42 -1.43 -6.69
C ALA A 187 -20.16 -0.30 -7.45
N PRO A 188 -21.20 -0.59 -8.25
CA PRO A 188 -21.99 0.42 -8.93
C PRO A 188 -22.53 1.51 -7.98
N LYS A 189 -22.69 2.75 -8.48
CA LYS A 189 -23.17 3.89 -7.66
C LYS A 189 -24.52 3.56 -7.01
N ASP A 190 -24.62 3.93 -5.72
CA ASP A 190 -25.76 3.79 -4.81
C ASP A 190 -25.96 2.41 -4.14
N PRO A 191 -25.13 2.03 -3.16
CA PRO A 191 -25.55 1.04 -2.18
C PRO A 191 -26.46 1.75 -1.16
N GLY A 192 -27.71 2.04 -1.54
CA GLY A 192 -28.72 2.64 -0.66
C GLY A 192 -28.66 2.09 0.78
N GLN A 193 -28.86 3.02 1.72
CA GLN A 193 -28.85 2.96 3.20
C GLN A 193 -28.55 1.61 3.90
N ALA A 194 -27.64 1.70 4.89
CA ALA A 194 -27.45 0.84 6.07
C ALA A 194 -27.51 -0.70 5.85
N GLY A 195 -26.35 -1.32 5.64
CA GLY A 195 -26.16 -2.78 5.75
C GLY A 195 -24.93 -3.15 6.57
N THR A 196 -24.84 -4.38 7.10
CA THR A 196 -23.80 -4.93 8.00
C THR A 196 -22.46 -5.25 7.35
N GLU A 197 -22.33 -5.09 6.04
CA GLU A 197 -21.14 -5.49 5.29
C GLU A 197 -20.11 -4.37 5.13
N PHE A 198 -18.84 -4.74 4.91
CA PHE A 198 -17.82 -3.86 4.38
C PHE A 198 -18.25 -3.41 2.98
N ARG A 199 -18.74 -2.18 2.84
CA ARG A 199 -19.29 -1.68 1.56
C ARG A 199 -18.26 -0.86 0.77
N PRO A 200 -18.14 -1.12 -0.54
CA PRO A 200 -17.49 -0.20 -1.47
C PRO A 200 -18.02 1.22 -1.37
N ARG A 201 -17.11 2.20 -1.27
CA ARG A 201 -17.47 3.63 -1.18
C ARG A 201 -17.44 4.37 -2.52
N ARG A 202 -16.94 3.70 -3.55
CA ARG A 202 -16.70 4.25 -4.88
C ARG A 202 -16.92 3.17 -5.92
N ASN A 203 -17.26 3.54 -7.13
CA ASN A 203 -17.39 2.61 -8.26
C ASN A 203 -16.14 2.55 -9.15
N HIS A 204 -15.24 3.52 -9.03
CA HIS A 204 -13.98 3.63 -9.78
C HIS A 204 -12.93 4.29 -8.90
N LEU A 205 -11.69 4.35 -9.38
CA LEU A 205 -10.62 5.17 -8.81
C LEU A 205 -9.88 5.86 -9.94
N VAL A 206 -9.85 7.18 -9.90
CA VAL A 206 -9.14 8.00 -10.91
C VAL A 206 -7.66 7.68 -10.94
N SER A 207 -7.02 8.02 -12.07
CA SER A 207 -5.59 7.89 -12.28
C SER A 207 -4.76 8.48 -11.13
N HIS A 208 -3.89 7.67 -10.54
CA HIS A 208 -3.05 8.00 -9.40
C HIS A 208 -1.80 7.11 -9.34
N THR A 209 -0.89 7.47 -8.46
CA THR A 209 0.27 6.67 -8.05
C THR A 209 0.06 6.22 -6.60
N ASP A 210 0.80 5.20 -6.18
CA ASP A 210 0.79 4.76 -4.79
C ASP A 210 1.90 5.42 -3.96
N ASP A 211 1.65 5.58 -2.67
CA ASP A 211 2.68 5.97 -1.72
C ASP A 211 3.46 4.73 -1.27
N SER A 212 4.14 4.10 -2.22
CA SER A 212 4.95 2.89 -2.08
C SER A 212 6.12 2.92 -3.08
N GLU A 213 7.10 2.05 -2.87
CA GLU A 213 8.16 1.78 -3.83
C GLU A 213 7.66 0.66 -4.73
N ILE A 214 7.11 -0.38 -4.10
CA ILE A 214 6.44 -1.50 -4.77
C ILE A 214 5.04 -1.68 -4.17
N THR A 215 4.05 -1.84 -5.04
CA THR A 215 2.67 -2.20 -4.69
C THR A 215 2.38 -3.61 -5.15
N LEU A 216 1.73 -4.38 -4.26
CA LEU A 216 1.05 -5.62 -4.59
C LEU A 216 -0.46 -5.42 -4.49
N ASN A 217 -1.20 -5.76 -5.55
CA ASN A 217 -2.65 -5.72 -5.62
C ASN A 217 -3.19 -7.12 -5.88
N VAL A 218 -3.86 -7.72 -4.89
CA VAL A 218 -4.44 -9.06 -4.99
C VAL A 218 -5.95 -8.99 -5.13
N CYS A 219 -6.49 -9.58 -6.18
CA CYS A 219 -7.91 -9.66 -6.40
C CYS A 219 -8.56 -10.61 -5.38
N LEU A 220 -9.58 -10.17 -4.64
CA LEU A 220 -10.21 -10.97 -3.59
C LEU A 220 -11.56 -11.58 -4.00
N GLN A 221 -12.10 -11.17 -5.15
CA GLN A 221 -13.38 -11.64 -5.69
C GLN A 221 -13.32 -11.67 -7.21
N SER A 222 -14.23 -12.38 -7.87
CA SER A 222 -14.32 -12.42 -9.33
C SER A 222 -15.72 -12.15 -9.88
N ASP A 223 -16.73 -12.04 -9.00
CA ASP A 223 -18.13 -11.80 -9.39
C ASP A 223 -18.40 -10.29 -9.52
N TYR A 224 -17.78 -9.68 -10.52
CA TYR A 224 -17.97 -8.26 -10.86
C TYR A 224 -17.81 -7.98 -12.36
N GLN A 225 -18.47 -6.93 -12.84
CA GLN A 225 -18.41 -6.43 -14.21
C GLN A 225 -17.70 -5.07 -14.24
N GLY A 226 -16.97 -4.78 -15.32
CA GLY A 226 -16.02 -3.66 -15.37
C GLY A 226 -14.88 -3.82 -14.36
N GLY A 227 -14.39 -2.71 -13.81
CA GLY A 227 -13.39 -2.72 -12.72
C GLY A 227 -11.97 -3.08 -13.15
N GLU A 228 -11.66 -3.03 -14.45
CA GLU A 228 -10.33 -3.27 -15.00
C GLU A 228 -9.33 -2.28 -14.40
N LEU A 229 -8.11 -2.76 -14.14
CA LEU A 229 -6.96 -1.89 -13.85
C LEU A 229 -6.40 -1.39 -15.17
N VAL A 230 -6.19 -0.08 -15.30
CA VAL A 230 -5.50 0.50 -16.46
C VAL A 230 -4.19 1.07 -15.97
N PHE A 231 -3.10 0.73 -16.67
CA PHE A 231 -1.75 1.16 -16.35
C PHE A 231 -1.26 2.13 -17.43
N HIS A 232 -0.63 3.20 -16.98
CA HIS A 232 0.03 4.21 -17.80
C HIS A 232 1.52 4.27 -17.46
N GLY A 233 2.31 5.11 -18.12
CA GLY A 233 3.73 5.24 -17.84
C GLY A 233 4.07 5.60 -16.39
N ARG A 234 5.33 5.35 -16.03
CA ARG A 234 5.85 5.68 -14.69
C ARG A 234 5.96 7.20 -14.53
N ARG A 235 5.69 7.69 -13.33
CA ARG A 235 5.94 9.09 -13.00
C ARG A 235 7.42 9.45 -13.19
N GLY A 236 7.66 10.62 -13.77
CA GLY A 236 9.00 11.10 -14.09
C GLY A 236 9.58 10.51 -15.38
N SER A 237 8.85 9.63 -16.07
CA SER A 237 9.20 9.20 -17.43
C SER A 237 8.57 10.11 -18.49
N GLY A 238 9.15 10.15 -19.69
CA GLY A 238 8.55 10.84 -20.84
C GLY A 238 7.24 10.21 -21.33
N GLU A 239 6.86 9.05 -20.79
CA GLU A 239 5.66 8.31 -21.15
C GLU A 239 4.58 8.30 -20.04
N GLU A 240 4.71 9.11 -18.98
CA GLU A 240 3.83 9.06 -17.79
C GLU A 240 2.32 9.00 -18.11
N LEU A 241 1.86 9.76 -19.11
CA LEU A 241 0.44 9.82 -19.51
C LEU A 241 0.04 8.79 -20.58
N LYS A 242 1.00 8.04 -21.12
CA LYS A 242 0.75 7.03 -22.15
C LYS A 242 0.14 5.79 -21.51
N THR A 243 -1.04 5.39 -21.96
CA THR A 243 -1.63 4.10 -21.58
C THR A 243 -0.79 2.96 -22.12
N LEU A 244 -0.36 2.07 -21.24
CA LEU A 244 0.49 0.91 -21.56
C LEU A 244 -0.35 -0.36 -21.74
N GLY A 245 -1.40 -0.52 -20.94
CA GLY A 245 -2.24 -1.70 -20.98
C GLY A 245 -3.33 -1.69 -19.92
N SER A 246 -4.16 -2.74 -19.93
CA SER A 246 -5.16 -2.96 -18.90
C SER A 246 -5.17 -4.42 -18.48
N PHE A 247 -5.57 -4.66 -17.23
CA PHE A 247 -5.61 -5.99 -16.64
C PHE A 247 -6.89 -6.21 -15.85
N LYS A 248 -7.46 -7.40 -16.01
CA LYS A 248 -8.54 -7.91 -15.18
C LYS A 248 -8.15 -9.28 -14.65
N ALA A 249 -8.14 -9.41 -13.33
CA ALA A 249 -7.78 -10.66 -12.68
C ALA A 249 -8.73 -11.80 -13.14
N PRO A 250 -8.20 -12.93 -13.62
CA PRO A 250 -9.02 -14.05 -14.07
C PRO A 250 -9.83 -14.73 -12.94
N ALA A 251 -9.33 -14.69 -11.71
CA ALA A 251 -9.94 -15.33 -10.55
C ALA A 251 -9.49 -14.65 -9.24
N PRO A 252 -10.17 -14.91 -8.10
CA PRO A 252 -9.68 -14.48 -6.80
C PRO A 252 -8.31 -15.10 -6.51
N GLY A 253 -7.44 -14.34 -5.87
CA GLY A 253 -6.07 -14.73 -5.54
C GLY A 253 -5.03 -14.38 -6.60
N TRP A 254 -5.44 -13.86 -7.77
CA TRP A 254 -4.48 -13.29 -8.72
C TRP A 254 -3.93 -11.96 -8.20
N ALA A 255 -2.61 -11.84 -8.25
CA ALA A 255 -1.86 -10.67 -7.87
C ALA A 255 -1.41 -9.88 -9.10
N VAL A 256 -1.26 -8.58 -8.92
CA VAL A 256 -0.51 -7.67 -9.79
C VAL A 256 0.54 -6.97 -8.94
N LEU A 257 1.78 -6.98 -9.40
CA LEU A 257 2.93 -6.33 -8.79
C LEU A 257 3.45 -5.25 -9.72
N HIS A 258 3.62 -4.04 -9.20
CA HIS A 258 4.14 -2.91 -9.96
C HIS A 258 4.83 -1.91 -9.04
N VAL A 259 5.63 -1.03 -9.61
CA VAL A 259 6.27 0.08 -8.88
C VAL A 259 5.20 1.08 -8.43
N GLY A 260 5.38 1.72 -7.27
CA GLY A 260 4.40 2.66 -6.72
C GLY A 260 4.23 3.91 -7.57
N ARG A 261 5.29 4.32 -8.28
CA ARG A 261 5.26 5.42 -9.27
C ARG A 261 4.55 5.07 -10.58
N GLN A 262 4.08 3.84 -10.76
CA GLN A 262 3.28 3.46 -11.92
C GLN A 262 1.93 4.17 -11.86
N LEU A 263 1.66 5.06 -12.81
CA LEU A 263 0.37 5.73 -12.89
C LEU A 263 -0.69 4.69 -13.29
N HIS A 264 -1.78 4.60 -12.53
CA HIS A 264 -2.82 3.62 -12.78
C HIS A 264 -4.19 4.07 -12.28
N GLU A 265 -5.24 3.47 -12.83
CA GLU A 265 -6.64 3.72 -12.46
C GLU A 265 -7.44 2.42 -12.36
N VAL A 266 -8.62 2.52 -11.73
CA VAL A 266 -9.62 1.44 -11.71
C VAL A 266 -10.83 1.94 -12.48
N LEU A 267 -11.14 1.29 -13.60
CA LEU A 267 -12.34 1.60 -14.39
C LEU A 267 -13.63 1.37 -13.58
N PRO A 268 -14.77 1.98 -13.97
CA PRO A 268 -16.02 1.78 -13.28
C PRO A 268 -16.43 0.30 -13.17
N VAL A 269 -16.74 -0.13 -11.95
CA VAL A 269 -17.49 -1.36 -11.70
C VAL A 269 -18.96 -1.11 -12.01
N THR A 270 -19.49 -1.88 -12.95
CA THR A 270 -20.85 -1.75 -13.50
C THR A 270 -21.81 -2.83 -12.98
N GLY A 271 -21.28 -3.89 -12.36
CA GLY A 271 -22.06 -4.95 -11.72
C GLY A 271 -21.25 -5.69 -10.65
N GLY A 272 -21.94 -6.25 -9.66
CA GLY A 272 -21.30 -7.01 -8.56
C GLY A 272 -20.47 -6.14 -7.60
N LYS A 273 -19.57 -6.80 -6.86
CA LYS A 273 -18.63 -6.14 -5.94
C LYS A 273 -17.21 -6.62 -6.25
N ARG A 274 -16.29 -5.67 -6.37
CA ARG A 274 -14.86 -5.93 -6.56
C ARG A 274 -14.12 -5.59 -5.27
N TYR A 275 -13.48 -6.57 -4.65
CA TYR A 275 -12.54 -6.32 -3.57
C TYR A 275 -11.10 -6.61 -3.99
N GLY A 276 -10.18 -5.79 -3.51
CA GLY A 276 -8.74 -5.99 -3.67
C GLY A 276 -8.03 -5.85 -2.33
N LEU A 277 -7.05 -6.69 -2.08
CA LEU A 277 -6.05 -6.50 -1.03
C LEU A 277 -4.89 -5.71 -1.64
N ILE A 278 -4.64 -4.51 -1.11
CA ILE A 278 -3.50 -3.69 -1.50
C ILE A 278 -2.45 -3.81 -0.41
N LEU A 279 -1.19 -4.05 -0.79
CA LEU A 279 -0.03 -3.98 0.07
C LEU A 279 0.93 -2.94 -0.50
N TRP A 280 1.10 -1.85 0.24
CA TRP A 280 2.16 -0.88 -0.02
C TRP A 280 3.41 -1.28 0.74
N THR A 281 4.54 -1.30 0.04
CA THR A 281 5.85 -1.59 0.63
C THR A 281 6.82 -0.45 0.35
N ARG A 282 7.74 -0.20 1.29
CA ARG A 282 8.70 0.90 1.20
C ARG A 282 10.07 0.46 1.71
N SER A 283 11.09 1.18 1.27
CA SER A 283 12.38 1.18 1.94
C SER A 283 12.51 2.47 2.75
N MET A 284 12.76 2.33 4.05
CA MET A 284 13.03 3.51 4.90
C MET A 284 14.44 4.07 4.69
N ARG A 285 15.32 3.35 3.99
CA ARG A 285 16.73 3.70 3.76
C ARG A 285 17.06 4.02 2.31
N GLY A 286 16.31 3.42 1.37
CA GLY A 286 16.42 3.69 -0.06
C GLY A 286 15.92 5.06 -0.43
N MET A 287 15.32 5.17 -1.61
CA MET A 287 15.07 6.44 -2.28
C MET A 287 14.40 7.52 -1.41
N ARG A 288 13.54 7.14 -0.46
CA ARG A 288 12.86 8.06 0.46
C ARG A 288 13.78 8.79 1.44
N SER A 289 15.01 8.33 1.64
CA SER A 289 16.02 9.02 2.46
C SER A 289 16.57 10.27 1.76
N GLY A 290 16.66 10.24 0.42
CA GLY A 290 17.20 11.33 -0.40
C GLY A 290 16.17 12.12 -1.21
N VAL A 291 14.98 11.56 -1.45
CA VAL A 291 13.99 12.14 -2.37
C VAL A 291 12.63 12.31 -1.69
N CYS A 292 12.05 13.50 -1.88
CA CYS A 292 10.71 13.82 -1.41
C CYS A 292 9.66 12.89 -2.06
N PRO A 293 8.93 12.04 -1.29
CA PRO A 293 7.93 11.14 -1.88
C PRO A 293 6.80 11.87 -2.59
N CYS A 294 6.53 13.13 -2.24
CA CYS A 294 5.59 13.96 -2.99
C CYS A 294 6.15 14.36 -4.37
N CYS A 295 7.44 14.67 -4.49
CA CYS A 295 8.05 15.04 -5.78
C CYS A 295 8.33 13.83 -6.67
N TRP A 296 8.54 12.64 -6.09
CA TRP A 296 8.83 11.43 -6.84
C TRP A 296 7.61 10.52 -7.07
N LEU A 297 6.71 10.36 -6.10
CA LEU A 297 5.52 9.49 -6.22
C LEU A 297 4.23 10.26 -6.57
N ASN A 298 3.81 11.23 -5.76
CA ASN A 298 2.47 11.84 -5.92
C ASN A 298 2.40 13.03 -6.91
N ARG A 299 1.47 13.04 -7.87
CA ARG A 299 1.06 14.25 -8.64
C ARG A 299 0.45 15.34 -7.73
N ARG A 300 1.24 16.02 -6.91
CA ARG A 300 0.79 17.27 -6.29
C ARG A 300 0.96 18.39 -7.31
N HIS A 301 -0.14 19.11 -7.55
CA HIS A 301 -0.23 20.16 -8.56
C HIS A 301 0.98 21.13 -8.46
N PRO A 302 1.64 21.50 -9.57
CA PRO A 302 2.81 22.39 -9.57
C PRO A 302 2.52 23.78 -8.99
N THR A 303 1.25 24.18 -8.92
CA THR A 303 0.79 25.44 -8.32
C THR A 303 0.52 25.35 -6.81
N SER A 304 0.63 24.17 -6.21
CA SER A 304 0.43 24.05 -4.76
C SER A 304 1.68 24.55 -4.04
N ALA A 305 1.61 25.78 -3.52
CA ALA A 305 2.56 26.33 -2.56
C ALA A 305 2.70 25.50 -1.25
N ALA A 306 2.05 24.34 -1.19
CA ALA A 306 1.95 23.41 -0.08
C ALA A 306 2.81 22.13 -0.25
N CYS A 307 3.65 22.03 -1.29
CA CYS A 307 4.69 21.01 -1.29
C CYS A 307 5.65 21.30 -0.12
N VAL A 308 5.76 20.39 0.85
CA VAL A 308 6.62 20.57 2.04
C VAL A 308 8.10 20.75 1.66
N CYS A 309 8.45 20.25 0.47
CA CYS A 309 9.78 20.29 -0.15
C CYS A 309 10.02 21.62 -0.90
N GLY A 310 8.97 22.36 -1.28
CA GLY A 310 9.07 23.64 -1.99
C GLY A 310 9.16 23.52 -3.52
N PRO A 311 8.99 24.63 -4.26
CA PRO A 311 8.98 24.65 -5.73
C PRO A 311 10.35 24.37 -6.36
N GLN A 312 11.47 24.47 -5.61
CA GLN A 312 12.80 24.16 -6.14
C GLN A 312 13.03 22.66 -6.42
N TRP A 313 12.08 21.80 -6.04
CA TRP A 313 12.09 20.35 -6.29
C TRP A 313 10.92 19.90 -7.19
N ASN A 314 10.28 20.84 -7.90
CA ASN A 314 9.28 20.58 -8.95
C ASN A 314 9.90 20.80 -10.33
#